data_AF-A0A7C1F122-F1
#
_entry.id   AF-A0A7C1F122-F1
#
_cell.length_a   1.000
_cell.length_b   1.000
_cell.length_c   1.000
_cell.angle_alpha   90.00
_cell.angle_beta   90.00
_cell.angle_gamma   90.00
#
_symmetry.space_group_name_H-M   'P 1'
#
loop_
_entity.id
_entity.type
_entity.pdbx_description
1 polymer ?
#
loop_
_entity_poly.entity_id
_entity_poly.type
_entity_poly.pdbx_seq_one_letter_code
_entity_poly.pdbx_strand_id
1 'polypeptide(L)'
;MATVELTLTGPDGANPLGFLCALGALRTLSNAWPDSEVKMKWEQIGAAWRPVLRANHADLDGKDEADQRDVIVNAIFEELKKMEGHPAFAFKDKDGNEWVTTEVGLDEYQRYAREATAEVSSLHLRWMEFVAAFACESLGKSSAVQDTEFRFLGGGKQRFMVAIRNLVANTQPRHLLEAMFGPWRYEDPGDGNIALRWDPADDRRHALRWTDPTQQTTKVIQGKKKSSKIWTVIGANRLAVEALPLYPAFPASNRLATTGFKGGRRDGKFWTWPMWDAFLNVEAVRSVLAISELQADQPDRAVLAPRGVVEIHRAQKIGVGNYKNFTPVQPV
;
A
#
# COMPACT_ATOMS: atom_id res chain seq x y z
N MET A 1 9.47 -26.73 13.98
CA MET A 1 9.21 -25.48 13.28
C MET A 1 10.47 -24.65 13.23
N ALA A 2 11.04 -24.55 12.04
CA ALA A 2 12.20 -23.77 11.69
C ALA A 2 11.80 -22.30 11.68
N THR A 3 12.70 -21.45 12.19
CA THR A 3 12.62 -20.00 11.97
C THR A 3 13.48 -19.69 10.77
N VAL A 4 12.87 -19.10 9.74
CA VAL A 4 13.57 -18.66 8.53
C VAL A 4 13.60 -17.14 8.49
N GLU A 5 14.68 -16.60 7.93
CA GLU A 5 14.81 -15.18 7.64
C GLU A 5 15.07 -15.02 6.14
N LEU A 6 14.17 -14.31 5.47
CA LEU A 6 14.23 -14.09 4.04
C LEU A 6 14.31 -12.60 3.74
N THR A 7 15.34 -12.21 3.00
CA THR A 7 15.48 -10.86 2.50
C THR A 7 14.57 -10.68 1.29
N LEU A 8 13.63 -9.74 1.34
CA LEU A 8 12.81 -9.41 0.18
C LEU A 8 13.60 -8.43 -0.70
N THR A 9 14.23 -8.97 -1.75
CA THR A 9 15.13 -8.22 -2.65
C THR A 9 14.41 -7.33 -3.67
N GLY A 10 13.09 -7.46 -3.79
CA GLY A 10 12.23 -6.62 -4.62
C GLY A 10 12.05 -5.21 -4.04
N PRO A 11 11.31 -5.05 -2.91
CA PRO A 11 10.98 -3.74 -2.37
C PRO A 11 12.21 -3.01 -1.82
N ASP A 12 12.26 -1.69 -2.05
CA ASP A 12 13.16 -0.77 -1.37
C ASP A 12 12.34 0.11 -0.43
N GLY A 13 12.69 0.13 0.86
CA GLY A 13 12.02 0.91 1.88
C GLY A 13 12.10 2.43 1.63
N ALA A 14 13.11 2.89 0.90
CA ALA A 14 13.20 4.29 0.48
C ALA A 14 12.18 4.63 -0.63
N ASN A 15 11.61 3.65 -1.33
CA ASN A 15 10.52 3.87 -2.28
C ASN A 15 9.17 3.77 -1.55
N PRO A 16 8.26 4.76 -1.64
CA PRO A 16 6.92 4.70 -1.04
C PRO A 16 6.13 3.41 -1.36
N LEU A 17 6.13 2.96 -2.62
CA LEU A 17 5.49 1.70 -3.03
C LEU A 17 6.24 0.50 -2.46
N GLY A 18 7.57 0.54 -2.43
CA GLY A 18 8.40 -0.52 -1.84
C GLY A 18 8.15 -0.70 -0.34
N PHE A 19 8.07 0.40 0.39
CA PHE A 19 7.72 0.39 1.81
C PHE A 19 6.34 -0.22 2.05
N LEU A 20 5.30 0.27 1.36
CA LEU A 20 3.95 -0.28 1.47
C LEU A 20 3.87 -1.75 1.05
N CYS A 21 4.59 -2.15 0.00
CA CYS A 21 4.68 -3.54 -0.44
C CYS A 21 5.23 -4.45 0.67
N ALA A 22 6.29 -4.05 1.35
CA ALA A 22 6.88 -4.79 2.45
C ALA A 22 5.92 -4.94 3.63
N LEU A 23 5.27 -3.85 4.03
CA LEU A 23 4.26 -3.86 5.09
C LEU A 23 3.05 -4.73 4.73
N GLY A 24 2.64 -4.69 3.47
CA GLY A 24 1.60 -5.53 2.92
C GLY A 24 1.95 -7.01 3.03
N ALA A 25 3.16 -7.40 2.62
CA ALA A 25 3.65 -8.78 2.75
C ALA A 25 3.66 -9.24 4.21
N LEU A 26 4.17 -8.42 5.13
CA LEU A 26 4.14 -8.69 6.57
C LEU A 26 2.70 -8.93 7.05
N ARG A 27 1.79 -7.98 6.83
CA ARG A 27 0.41 -8.08 7.30
C ARG A 27 -0.34 -9.26 6.69
N THR A 28 -0.19 -9.50 5.38
CA THR A 28 -0.85 -10.63 4.72
C THR A 28 -0.33 -11.96 5.24
N LEU A 29 0.99 -12.12 5.42
CA LEU A 29 1.53 -13.37 5.94
C LEU A 29 1.12 -13.60 7.40
N SER A 30 1.10 -12.55 8.24
CA SER A 30 0.57 -12.65 9.61
C SER A 30 -0.90 -13.08 9.64
N ASN A 31 -1.71 -12.68 8.66
CA ASN A 31 -3.10 -13.15 8.55
C ASN A 31 -3.19 -14.60 8.05
N ALA A 32 -2.30 -15.00 7.14
CA ALA A 32 -2.25 -16.36 6.63
C ALA A 32 -1.82 -17.37 7.71
N TRP A 33 -0.92 -16.95 8.60
CA TRP A 33 -0.34 -17.76 9.67
C TRP A 33 -0.55 -17.11 11.05
N PRO A 34 -1.80 -17.06 11.56
CA PRO A 34 -2.14 -16.32 12.78
C PRO A 34 -1.46 -16.89 14.05
N ASP A 35 -1.17 -18.18 14.07
CA ASP A 35 -0.52 -18.87 15.20
C ASP A 35 1.01 -18.87 15.10
N SER A 36 1.58 -18.24 14.05
CA SER A 36 3.01 -18.20 13.79
C SER A 36 3.63 -16.87 14.13
N GLU A 37 4.90 -16.89 14.53
CA GLU A 37 5.66 -15.67 14.68
C GLU A 37 6.09 -15.15 13.31
N VAL A 38 5.39 -14.14 12.81
CA VAL A 38 5.75 -13.39 11.59
C VAL A 38 6.16 -11.98 11.97
N LYS A 39 7.41 -11.62 11.66
CA LYS A 39 8.02 -10.33 12.00
C LYS A 39 8.85 -9.80 10.83
N MET A 40 9.14 -8.50 10.84
CA MET A 40 9.99 -7.86 9.84
C MET A 40 10.92 -6.83 10.49
N LYS A 41 12.14 -6.74 9.98
CA LYS A 41 13.07 -5.62 10.21
C LYS A 41 13.50 -5.01 8.88
N TRP A 42 14.13 -3.85 8.91
CA TRP A 42 14.82 -3.27 7.76
C TRP A 42 16.34 -3.44 7.91
N GLU A 43 17.01 -3.72 6.80
CA GLU A 43 18.46 -3.83 6.72
C GLU A 43 18.96 -3.09 5.49
N GLN A 44 20.03 -2.31 5.65
CA GLN A 44 20.62 -1.60 4.53
C GLN A 44 21.56 -2.54 3.77
N ILE A 45 21.17 -2.93 2.55
CA ILE A 45 21.95 -3.82 1.69
C ILE A 45 22.31 -3.05 0.42
N GLY A 46 23.58 -2.66 0.33
CA GLY A 46 24.04 -1.72 -0.69
C GLY A 46 23.40 -0.34 -0.49
N ALA A 47 22.78 0.21 -1.54
CA ALA A 47 22.12 1.52 -1.49
C ALA A 47 20.63 1.45 -1.09
N ALA A 48 20.07 0.25 -0.92
CA ALA A 48 18.64 0.04 -0.70
C ALA A 48 18.35 -0.41 0.74
N TRP A 49 17.19 0.01 1.25
CA TRP A 49 16.65 -0.52 2.50
C TRP A 49 15.81 -1.75 2.19
N ARG A 50 16.32 -2.93 2.53
CA ARG A 50 15.65 -4.20 2.26
C ARG A 50 14.93 -4.71 3.51
N PRO A 51 13.67 -5.11 3.40
CA PRO A 51 12.99 -5.75 4.51
C PRO A 51 13.48 -7.19 4.63
N VAL A 52 13.76 -7.61 5.85
CA VAL A 52 14.04 -9.00 6.21
C VAL A 52 12.82 -9.53 6.94
N LEU A 53 12.17 -10.51 6.35
CA LEU A 53 10.99 -11.18 6.88
C LEU A 53 11.44 -12.40 7.68
N ARG A 54 11.05 -12.47 8.95
CA ARG A 54 11.22 -13.65 9.80
C ARG A 54 9.88 -14.35 9.95
N ALA A 55 9.85 -15.65 9.68
CA ALA A 55 8.68 -16.47 9.88
C ALA A 55 9.06 -17.81 10.54
N ASN A 56 8.18 -18.29 11.41
CA ASN A 56 8.28 -19.61 12.03
C ASN A 56 6.99 -20.38 11.75
N HIS A 57 7.02 -21.30 10.79
CA HIS A 57 5.86 -22.08 10.35
C HIS A 57 6.28 -23.48 9.94
N ALA A 58 5.47 -24.51 10.23
CA ALA A 58 5.81 -25.92 9.97
C ALA A 58 6.07 -26.21 8.48
N ASP A 59 5.37 -25.53 7.57
CA ASP A 59 5.55 -25.70 6.12
C ASP A 59 6.93 -25.25 5.61
N LEU A 60 7.74 -24.58 6.45
CA LEU A 60 9.10 -24.14 6.11
C LEU A 60 10.17 -25.17 6.53
N ASP A 61 9.80 -26.18 7.32
CA ASP A 61 10.75 -27.14 7.91
C ASP A 61 11.42 -27.98 6.81
N GLY A 62 12.76 -28.03 6.83
CA GLY A 62 13.57 -28.85 5.93
C GLY A 62 13.60 -28.37 4.47
N LYS A 63 13.01 -27.22 4.15
CA LYS A 63 13.04 -26.61 2.81
C LYS A 63 14.30 -25.78 2.61
N ASP A 64 14.81 -25.77 1.38
CA ASP A 64 15.85 -24.82 0.99
C ASP A 64 15.27 -23.41 0.77
N GLU A 65 16.13 -22.43 0.51
CA GLU A 65 15.70 -21.03 0.37
C GLU A 65 14.71 -20.83 -0.80
N ALA A 66 14.85 -21.55 -1.91
CA ALA A 66 13.97 -21.40 -3.07
C ALA A 66 12.56 -21.93 -2.75
N ASP A 67 12.49 -23.11 -2.15
CA ASP A 67 11.23 -23.71 -1.72
C ASP A 67 10.56 -22.88 -0.61
N GLN A 68 11.33 -22.28 0.30
CA GLN A 68 10.78 -21.38 1.33
C GLN A 68 10.13 -20.13 0.72
N ARG A 69 10.74 -19.54 -0.32
CA ARG A 69 10.17 -18.39 -1.04
C ARG A 69 8.84 -18.76 -1.68
N ASP A 70 8.75 -19.91 -2.34
CA ASP A 70 7.52 -20.38 -2.97
C ASP A 70 6.41 -20.66 -1.95
N VAL A 71 6.74 -21.27 -0.80
CA VAL A 71 5.78 -21.48 0.29
C VAL A 71 5.19 -20.16 0.78
N ILE A 72 6.03 -19.15 1.05
CA ILE A 72 5.57 -17.84 1.53
C ILE A 72 4.74 -17.12 0.47
N VAL A 73 5.18 -17.12 -0.80
CA VAL A 73 4.44 -16.49 -1.90
C VAL A 73 3.06 -17.12 -2.07
N ASN A 74 2.98 -18.45 -1.99
CA ASN A 74 1.71 -19.16 -2.10
C ASN A 74 0.81 -18.89 -0.88
N ALA A 75 1.35 -18.89 0.35
CA ALA A 75 0.58 -18.55 1.55
C ALA A 75 -0.01 -17.13 1.47
N ILE A 76 0.79 -16.16 1.03
CA ILE A 76 0.33 -14.79 0.77
C ILE A 76 -0.74 -14.81 -0.33
N PHE A 77 -0.50 -15.47 -1.46
CA PHE A 77 -1.45 -15.49 -2.57
C PHE A 77 -2.83 -16.03 -2.17
N GLU A 78 -2.87 -17.17 -1.48
CA GLU A 78 -4.10 -17.79 -1.00
C GLU A 78 -4.84 -16.86 -0.01
N GLU A 79 -4.12 -16.18 0.87
CA GLU A 79 -4.71 -15.21 1.80
C GLU A 79 -5.25 -13.94 1.10
N LEU A 80 -4.59 -13.49 0.03
CA LEU A 80 -5.08 -12.39 -0.81
C LEU A 80 -6.32 -12.80 -1.60
N LYS A 81 -6.40 -14.07 -2.03
CA LYS A 81 -7.53 -14.61 -2.80
C LYS A 81 -8.82 -14.67 -2.01
N LYS A 82 -8.76 -14.83 -0.68
CA LYS A 82 -9.93 -14.71 0.21
C LYS A 82 -10.66 -13.36 0.11
N MET A 83 -9.99 -12.31 -0.38
CA MET A 83 -10.58 -10.98 -0.57
C MET A 83 -11.22 -10.76 -1.94
N GLU A 84 -11.18 -11.76 -2.85
CA GLU A 84 -11.83 -11.68 -4.14
C GLU A 84 -13.36 -11.62 -3.98
N GLY A 85 -13.98 -10.56 -4.51
CA GLY A 85 -15.42 -10.31 -4.32
C GLY A 85 -15.83 -9.87 -2.91
N HIS A 86 -14.88 -9.71 -1.98
CA HIS A 86 -15.18 -9.36 -0.60
C HIS A 86 -15.78 -7.93 -0.50
N PRO A 87 -16.83 -7.71 0.32
CA PRO A 87 -17.49 -6.40 0.45
C PRO A 87 -16.55 -5.23 0.78
N ALA A 88 -15.44 -5.50 1.49
CA ALA A 88 -14.37 -4.53 1.73
C ALA A 88 -13.93 -3.78 0.45
N PHE A 89 -13.94 -4.43 -0.73
CA PHE A 89 -13.53 -3.83 -2.01
C PHE A 89 -14.64 -3.76 -3.06
N ALA A 90 -15.71 -4.53 -2.88
CA ALA A 90 -16.82 -4.67 -3.84
C ALA A 90 -18.18 -4.25 -3.25
N PHE A 91 -18.17 -3.33 -2.29
CA PHE A 91 -19.42 -2.81 -1.71
C PHE A 91 -20.30 -2.14 -2.77
N LYS A 92 -21.61 -2.37 -2.64
CA LYS A 92 -22.62 -1.87 -3.58
C LYS A 92 -23.44 -0.74 -2.97
N ASP A 93 -23.73 0.24 -3.81
CA ASP A 93 -24.65 1.32 -3.50
C ASP A 93 -26.10 0.80 -3.40
N LYS A 94 -27.02 1.70 -3.07
CA LYS A 94 -28.45 1.37 -2.94
C LYS A 94 -29.10 0.91 -4.26
N ASP A 95 -28.49 1.25 -5.39
CA ASP A 95 -28.96 0.94 -6.73
C ASP A 95 -28.27 -0.34 -7.28
N GLY A 96 -27.44 -0.99 -6.46
CA GLY A 96 -26.74 -2.23 -6.79
C GLY A 96 -25.41 -2.06 -7.53
N ASN A 97 -24.93 -0.83 -7.72
CA ASN A 97 -23.66 -0.56 -8.40
C ASN A 97 -22.50 -0.59 -7.41
N GLU A 98 -21.38 -1.20 -7.80
CA GLU A 98 -20.18 -1.19 -6.96
C GLU A 98 -19.56 0.21 -6.89
N TRP A 99 -19.05 0.56 -5.70
CA TRP A 99 -18.30 1.80 -5.52
C TRP A 99 -17.13 1.90 -6.48
N VAL A 100 -17.05 2.98 -7.25
CA VAL A 100 -15.88 3.22 -8.10
C VAL A 100 -14.78 4.01 -7.36
N THR A 101 -15.15 4.79 -6.34
CA THR A 101 -14.27 5.66 -5.55
C THR A 101 -14.74 5.68 -4.09
N THR A 102 -13.99 6.32 -3.19
CA THR A 102 -14.42 6.55 -1.80
C THR A 102 -15.12 7.89 -1.59
N GLU A 103 -15.33 8.69 -2.64
CA GLU A 103 -16.24 9.85 -2.63
C GLU A 103 -17.69 9.38 -2.70
N VAL A 104 -18.18 8.84 -1.58
CA VAL A 104 -19.54 8.29 -1.44
C VAL A 104 -20.32 9.06 -0.38
N GLY A 105 -21.65 8.88 -0.37
CA GLY A 105 -22.54 9.57 0.58
C GLY A 105 -22.30 9.15 2.03
N LEU A 106 -22.62 10.02 2.99
CA LEU A 106 -22.45 9.73 4.42
C LEU A 106 -23.23 8.49 4.87
N ASP A 107 -24.52 8.43 4.55
CA ASP A 107 -25.39 7.30 4.91
C ASP A 107 -24.93 5.99 4.25
N GLU A 108 -24.38 6.10 3.04
CA GLU A 108 -23.88 4.97 2.29
C GLU A 108 -22.61 4.39 2.91
N TYR A 109 -21.69 5.25 3.31
CA TYR A 109 -20.48 4.83 4.01
C TYR A 109 -20.79 4.31 5.41
N GLN A 110 -21.75 4.92 6.10
CA GLN A 110 -22.21 4.43 7.40
C GLN A 110 -22.80 3.03 7.27
N ARG A 111 -23.56 2.74 6.21
CA ARG A 111 -24.06 1.38 5.94
C ARG A 111 -22.91 0.40 5.70
N TYR A 112 -21.95 0.75 4.86
CA TYR A 112 -20.72 -0.04 4.63
C TYR A 112 -19.98 -0.36 5.94
N ALA A 113 -19.78 0.64 6.80
CA ALA A 113 -19.12 0.47 8.09
C ALA A 113 -19.92 -0.42 9.05
N ARG A 114 -21.24 -0.26 9.11
CA ARG A 114 -22.12 -1.08 9.97
C ARG A 114 -22.16 -2.53 9.53
N GLU A 115 -22.25 -2.79 8.23
CA GLU A 115 -22.23 -4.16 7.70
C GLU A 115 -20.91 -4.87 8.00
N ALA A 116 -19.78 -4.15 7.99
CA ALA A 116 -18.49 -4.70 8.42
C ALA A 116 -18.48 -5.17 9.89
N THR A 117 -19.34 -4.59 10.73
CA THR A 117 -19.48 -4.93 12.16
C THR A 117 -20.58 -5.94 12.46
N ALA A 118 -21.32 -6.41 11.44
CA ALA A 118 -22.50 -7.24 11.63
C ALA A 118 -22.16 -8.64 12.19
N GLU A 119 -20.96 -9.13 11.91
CA GLU A 119 -20.46 -10.41 12.39
C GLU A 119 -19.02 -10.27 12.89
N VAL A 120 -18.63 -11.14 13.83
CA VAL A 120 -17.26 -11.23 14.32
C VAL A 120 -16.59 -12.44 13.68
N SER A 121 -15.86 -12.20 12.60
CA SER A 121 -14.97 -13.18 11.97
C SER A 121 -13.66 -12.51 11.55
N SER A 122 -12.61 -13.28 11.28
CA SER A 122 -11.33 -12.73 10.82
C SER A 122 -11.45 -11.92 9.52
N LEU A 123 -12.33 -12.33 8.61
CA LEU A 123 -12.63 -11.58 7.38
C LEU A 123 -13.40 -10.28 7.65
N HIS A 124 -14.34 -10.27 8.59
CA HIS A 124 -15.02 -9.04 9.03
C HIS A 124 -14.05 -8.09 9.76
N LEU A 125 -13.11 -8.61 10.56
CA LEU A 125 -12.05 -7.80 11.16
C LEU A 125 -11.21 -7.10 10.07
N ARG A 126 -10.81 -7.83 9.02
CA ARG A 126 -10.10 -7.23 7.87
C ARG A 126 -10.94 -6.14 7.19
N TRP A 127 -12.25 -6.35 7.03
CA TRP A 127 -13.15 -5.33 6.48
C TRP A 127 -13.18 -4.08 7.35
N MET A 128 -13.37 -4.21 8.66
CA MET A 128 -13.37 -3.07 9.59
C MET A 128 -12.06 -2.28 9.55
N GLU A 129 -10.93 -2.95 9.41
CA GLU A 129 -9.65 -2.27 9.24
C GLU A 129 -9.58 -1.46 7.93
N PHE A 130 -10.12 -1.98 6.82
CA PHE A 130 -10.21 -1.25 5.56
C PHE A 130 -11.21 -0.09 5.62
N VAL A 131 -12.31 -0.22 6.37
CA VAL A 131 -13.22 0.91 6.67
C VAL A 131 -12.39 2.04 7.27
N ALA A 132 -11.68 1.79 8.38
CA ALA A 132 -10.87 2.82 9.01
C ALA A 132 -9.77 3.39 8.08
N ALA A 133 -9.25 2.60 7.14
CA ALA A 133 -8.20 3.04 6.23
C ALA A 133 -8.68 3.88 5.03
N PHE A 134 -9.95 3.76 4.63
CA PHE A 134 -10.44 4.37 3.38
C PHE A 134 -11.00 5.78 3.55
N ALA A 135 -11.84 5.99 4.55
CA ALA A 135 -12.56 7.25 4.73
C ALA A 135 -13.17 7.35 6.14
N CYS A 136 -13.76 8.50 6.43
CA CYS A 136 -14.55 8.70 7.64
C CYS A 136 -15.73 9.64 7.33
N GLU A 137 -16.91 9.24 7.79
CA GLU A 137 -18.16 9.98 7.65
C GLU A 137 -18.34 11.09 8.69
N SER A 138 -17.68 11.00 9.86
CA SER A 138 -17.92 11.90 10.99
C SER A 138 -17.57 13.37 10.74
N LEU A 139 -16.74 13.67 9.72
CA LEU A 139 -16.32 15.03 9.35
C LEU A 139 -16.77 15.43 7.94
N GLY A 140 -17.69 14.68 7.33
CA GLY A 140 -18.15 14.95 5.97
C GLY A 140 -18.56 16.41 5.74
N LYS A 141 -18.05 17.03 4.67
CA LYS A 141 -18.55 18.30 4.16
C LYS A 141 -19.33 18.02 2.88
N SER A 142 -20.50 18.64 2.70
CA SER A 142 -21.23 18.60 1.43
C SER A 142 -21.65 17.19 1.00
N SER A 143 -22.38 16.47 1.88
CA SER A 143 -22.99 15.14 1.66
C SER A 143 -22.08 13.93 1.41
N ALA A 144 -20.76 14.10 1.28
CA ALA A 144 -19.81 13.01 1.07
C ALA A 144 -18.81 12.84 2.22
N VAL A 145 -18.31 11.63 2.39
CA VAL A 145 -17.26 11.32 3.39
C VAL A 145 -15.94 12.02 3.07
N GLN A 146 -15.11 12.26 4.09
CA GLN A 146 -13.71 12.64 3.85
C GLN A 146 -12.88 11.37 3.63
N ASP A 147 -11.98 11.41 2.65
CA ASP A 147 -11.17 10.28 2.20
C ASP A 147 -9.77 10.27 2.82
N THR A 148 -9.18 9.08 2.88
CA THR A 148 -7.79 8.87 3.24
C THR A 148 -6.82 9.63 2.35
N GLU A 149 -5.70 10.06 2.93
CA GLU A 149 -4.64 10.70 2.17
C GLU A 149 -3.99 9.77 1.13
N PHE A 150 -4.19 8.45 1.20
CA PHE A 150 -3.72 7.52 0.16
C PHE A 150 -4.58 7.48 -1.11
N ARG A 151 -5.74 8.15 -1.16
CA ARG A 151 -6.55 8.22 -2.40
C ARG A 151 -5.91 9.14 -3.43
N PHE A 152 -5.13 8.54 -4.33
CA PHE A 152 -4.41 9.24 -5.41
C PHE A 152 -5.15 9.24 -6.74
N LEU A 153 -6.17 8.37 -6.86
CA LEU A 153 -7.03 8.22 -8.02
C LEU A 153 -8.41 8.81 -7.72
N GLY A 154 -8.94 9.65 -8.59
CA GLY A 154 -10.24 10.30 -8.37
C GLY A 154 -10.65 11.22 -9.51
N GLY A 155 -9.68 11.85 -10.18
CA GLY A 155 -9.92 12.63 -11.40
C GLY A 155 -9.79 11.81 -12.69
N GLY A 156 -10.61 12.13 -13.69
CA GLY A 156 -10.56 11.50 -15.02
C GLY A 156 -11.07 10.05 -15.04
N LYS A 157 -10.44 9.19 -15.85
CA LYS A 157 -10.87 7.80 -16.09
C LYS A 157 -10.35 6.77 -15.06
N GLN A 158 -9.44 7.15 -14.16
CA GLN A 158 -8.88 6.25 -13.13
C GLN A 158 -9.63 6.45 -11.80
N ARG A 159 -9.99 5.34 -11.17
CA ARG A 159 -10.92 5.30 -10.02
C ARG A 159 -10.36 4.38 -8.92
N PHE A 160 -10.25 4.88 -7.69
CA PHE A 160 -9.49 4.21 -6.62
C PHE A 160 -10.00 2.81 -6.28
N MET A 161 -11.31 2.63 -6.09
CA MET A 161 -11.86 1.32 -5.71
C MET A 161 -11.85 0.34 -6.89
N VAL A 162 -12.05 0.84 -8.12
CA VAL A 162 -11.88 0.02 -9.33
C VAL A 162 -10.44 -0.47 -9.45
N ALA A 163 -9.45 0.36 -9.08
CA ALA A 163 -8.05 -0.04 -9.13
C ALA A 163 -7.72 -1.17 -8.17
N ILE A 164 -8.21 -1.05 -6.93
CA ILE A 164 -8.09 -2.10 -5.92
C ILE A 164 -8.75 -3.40 -6.40
N ARG A 165 -9.99 -3.33 -6.93
CA ARG A 165 -10.67 -4.52 -7.46
C ARG A 165 -9.92 -5.17 -8.62
N ASN A 166 -9.38 -4.36 -9.54
CA ASN A 166 -8.61 -4.90 -10.65
C ASN A 166 -7.28 -5.51 -10.19
N LEU A 167 -6.62 -4.95 -9.17
CA LEU A 167 -5.46 -5.60 -8.54
C LEU A 167 -5.83 -6.94 -7.91
N VAL A 168 -6.96 -7.01 -7.19
CA VAL A 168 -7.46 -8.26 -6.58
C VAL A 168 -7.73 -9.32 -7.64
N ALA A 169 -8.40 -8.96 -8.74
CA ALA A 169 -8.74 -9.89 -9.81
C ALA A 169 -7.54 -10.36 -10.65
N ASN A 170 -6.56 -9.48 -10.88
CA ASN A 170 -5.46 -9.76 -11.83
C ASN A 170 -4.15 -10.21 -11.18
N THR A 171 -4.02 -10.16 -9.85
CA THR A 171 -2.81 -10.65 -9.17
C THR A 171 -2.68 -12.16 -9.32
N GLN A 172 -1.44 -12.61 -9.50
CA GLN A 172 -1.05 -14.01 -9.71
C GLN A 172 0.24 -14.26 -8.92
N PRO A 173 0.59 -15.51 -8.56
CA PRO A 173 1.79 -15.80 -7.77
C PRO A 173 3.07 -15.21 -8.38
N ARG A 174 3.22 -15.27 -9.72
CA ARG A 174 4.36 -14.65 -10.42
C ARG A 174 4.51 -13.14 -10.17
N HIS A 175 3.41 -12.42 -9.98
CA HIS A 175 3.44 -10.99 -9.70
C HIS A 175 3.96 -10.73 -8.28
N LEU A 176 3.59 -11.59 -7.33
CA LEU A 176 4.06 -11.52 -5.94
C LEU A 176 5.53 -11.91 -5.83
N LEU A 177 5.96 -12.93 -6.58
CA LEU A 177 7.37 -13.32 -6.67
C LEU A 177 8.24 -12.14 -7.16
N GLU A 178 7.83 -11.45 -8.23
CA GLU A 178 8.50 -10.23 -8.69
C GLU A 178 8.45 -9.12 -7.63
N ALA A 179 7.29 -8.90 -7.00
CA ALA A 179 7.15 -7.86 -6.00
C ALA A 179 8.09 -8.06 -4.81
N MET A 180 8.19 -9.30 -4.31
CA MET A 180 8.96 -9.64 -3.11
C MET A 180 10.45 -9.85 -3.37
N PHE A 181 10.82 -10.50 -4.47
CA PHE A 181 12.23 -10.89 -4.72
C PHE A 181 12.85 -10.20 -5.93
N GLY A 182 12.05 -9.52 -6.74
CA GLY A 182 12.54 -8.74 -7.86
C GLY A 182 13.24 -9.56 -8.96
N PRO A 183 14.00 -8.87 -9.83
CA PRO A 183 14.02 -7.41 -9.95
C PRO A 183 12.65 -6.88 -10.39
N TRP A 184 12.28 -5.68 -9.93
CA TRP A 184 11.09 -4.99 -10.44
C TRP A 184 11.35 -4.55 -11.88
N ARG A 185 10.73 -5.24 -12.84
CA ARG A 185 10.97 -5.01 -14.28
C ARG A 185 10.07 -3.93 -14.85
N TYR A 186 8.96 -3.60 -14.16
CA TYR A 186 7.93 -2.68 -14.66
C TYR A 186 7.44 -3.09 -16.05
N GLU A 187 7.12 -4.37 -16.21
CA GLU A 187 6.63 -4.96 -17.46
C GLU A 187 5.13 -5.25 -17.42
N ASP A 188 4.47 -5.07 -16.27
CA ASP A 188 3.03 -5.17 -16.20
C ASP A 188 2.39 -3.89 -16.77
N PRO A 189 1.53 -4.01 -17.79
CA PRO A 189 0.88 -2.84 -18.36
C PRO A 189 -0.10 -2.28 -17.31
N GLY A 190 0.06 -1.01 -16.95
CA GLY A 190 -0.86 -0.31 -16.04
C GLY A 190 -2.22 0.04 -16.66
N ASP A 191 -2.61 -0.62 -17.76
CA ASP A 191 -3.97 -0.51 -18.28
C ASP A 191 -4.97 -1.21 -17.35
N GLY A 192 -6.25 -0.90 -17.54
CA GLY A 192 -7.27 -1.36 -16.60
C GLY A 192 -7.16 -0.74 -15.21
N ASN A 193 -6.55 0.44 -15.05
CA ASN A 193 -6.60 1.19 -13.79
C ASN A 193 -5.92 0.44 -12.62
N ILE A 194 -4.81 -0.26 -12.83
CA ILE A 194 -4.15 -1.07 -11.78
C ILE A 194 -2.95 -0.40 -11.08
N ALA A 195 -2.50 0.76 -11.55
CA ALA A 195 -1.44 1.53 -10.89
C ALA A 195 -2.05 2.54 -9.89
N LEU A 196 -1.68 2.42 -8.61
CA LEU A 196 -2.18 3.30 -7.54
C LEU A 196 -1.42 4.62 -7.42
N ARG A 197 -0.37 4.82 -8.22
CA ARG A 197 0.46 6.04 -8.26
C ARG A 197 1.23 6.32 -6.96
N TRP A 198 1.46 5.26 -6.19
CA TRP A 198 2.29 5.34 -5.00
C TRP A 198 3.79 5.22 -5.32
N ASP A 199 4.18 4.74 -6.51
CA ASP A 199 5.58 4.82 -6.93
C ASP A 199 5.89 6.23 -7.48
N PRO A 200 6.92 6.94 -6.98
CA PRO A 200 7.37 8.20 -7.59
C PRO A 200 7.66 8.09 -9.09
N ALA A 201 8.05 6.91 -9.58
CA ALA A 201 8.27 6.64 -11.01
C ALA A 201 6.99 6.74 -11.87
N ASP A 202 5.80 6.72 -11.24
CA ASP A 202 4.51 6.93 -11.91
C ASP A 202 4.26 8.42 -12.25
N ASP A 203 5.03 9.36 -11.69
CA ASP A 203 4.99 10.78 -12.07
C ASP A 203 5.65 11.03 -13.43
N ARG A 204 4.87 10.81 -14.49
CA ARG A 204 5.27 11.09 -15.87
C ARG A 204 4.58 12.34 -16.39
N ARG A 205 5.19 13.52 -16.15
CA ARG A 205 4.66 14.83 -16.56
C ARG A 205 4.51 14.95 -18.08
N HIS A 206 3.36 15.47 -18.53
CA HIS A 206 3.01 15.61 -19.95
C HIS A 206 4.08 16.35 -20.77
N ALA A 207 4.67 17.41 -20.21
CA ALA A 207 5.68 18.23 -20.90
C ALA A 207 7.00 17.49 -21.21
N LEU A 208 7.24 16.34 -20.59
CA LEU A 208 8.44 15.53 -20.80
C LEU A 208 8.16 14.27 -21.63
N ARG A 209 6.95 14.11 -22.18
CA ARG A 209 6.58 12.95 -23.00
C ARG A 209 6.82 13.24 -24.48
N TRP A 210 7.36 12.24 -25.17
CA TRP A 210 7.48 12.23 -26.64
C TRP A 210 6.12 12.19 -27.36
N THR A 211 5.07 11.73 -26.68
CA THR A 211 3.70 11.63 -27.22
C THR A 211 2.65 12.02 -26.20
N ASP A 212 1.52 12.55 -26.70
CA ASP A 212 0.33 12.85 -25.92
C ASP A 212 -0.20 11.57 -25.23
N PRO A 213 -0.28 11.54 -23.89
CA PRO A 213 -0.73 10.35 -23.17
C PRO A 213 -2.26 10.18 -23.14
N THR A 214 -3.03 11.12 -23.67
CA THR A 214 -4.47 10.94 -23.92
C THR A 214 -4.73 10.08 -25.15
N GLN A 215 -3.78 10.08 -26.10
CA GLN A 215 -3.77 9.15 -27.22
C GLN A 215 -3.10 7.85 -26.75
N GLN A 216 -3.92 6.83 -26.47
CA GLN A 216 -3.44 5.48 -26.20
C GLN A 216 -2.69 4.95 -27.42
N THR A 217 -1.38 5.17 -27.46
CA THR A 217 -0.54 4.78 -28.59
C THR A 217 0.51 3.81 -28.09
N THR A 218 0.47 2.61 -28.65
CA THR A 218 1.54 1.61 -28.51
C THR A 218 2.30 1.61 -29.82
N LYS A 219 3.58 2.00 -29.80
CA LYS A 219 4.48 1.96 -30.96
C LYS A 219 5.62 0.98 -30.68
N VAL A 220 6.04 0.22 -31.68
CA VAL A 220 7.29 -0.54 -31.59
C VAL A 220 8.42 0.39 -32.03
N ILE A 221 9.36 0.66 -31.13
CA ILE A 221 10.54 1.50 -31.40
C ILE A 221 11.76 0.64 -31.05
N GLN A 222 12.65 0.41 -32.02
CA GLN A 222 13.86 -0.42 -31.86
C GLN A 222 13.54 -1.82 -31.29
N GLY A 223 12.53 -2.50 -31.83
CA GLY A 223 12.12 -3.84 -31.38
C GLY A 223 11.42 -3.90 -30.02
N LYS A 224 11.30 -2.79 -29.29
CA LYS A 224 10.60 -2.72 -27.99
C LYS A 224 9.24 -2.04 -28.13
N LYS A 225 8.18 -2.65 -27.57
CA LYS A 225 6.86 -2.01 -27.45
C LYS A 225 6.96 -0.84 -26.47
N LYS A 226 6.91 0.39 -26.98
CA LYS A 226 6.77 1.61 -26.16
C LYS A 226 5.31 2.02 -26.15
N SER A 227 4.70 2.00 -24.97
CA SER A 227 3.35 2.51 -24.75
C SER A 227 3.39 3.85 -24.03
N SER A 228 2.50 4.78 -24.39
CA SER A 228 2.26 6.00 -23.60
C SER A 228 1.67 5.72 -22.20
N LYS A 229 1.36 4.44 -21.91
CA LYS A 229 0.80 3.92 -20.65
C LYS A 229 1.84 3.88 -19.50
N ILE A 230 1.32 3.93 -18.28
CA ILE A 230 2.09 3.63 -17.06
C ILE A 230 2.38 2.13 -17.07
N TRP A 231 3.57 1.75 -16.64
CA TRP A 231 3.94 0.37 -16.38
C TRP A 231 4.24 0.26 -14.91
N THR A 232 3.84 -0.85 -14.30
CA THR A 232 3.89 -0.99 -12.84
C THR A 232 4.33 -2.39 -12.45
N VAL A 233 4.34 -2.66 -11.14
CA VAL A 233 4.53 -4.00 -10.59
C VAL A 233 3.22 -4.37 -9.89
N ILE A 234 2.41 -5.24 -10.50
CA ILE A 234 1.06 -5.56 -10.02
C ILE A 234 1.10 -6.09 -8.59
N GLY A 235 2.03 -7.02 -8.31
CA GLY A 235 2.16 -7.62 -6.99
C GLY A 235 2.52 -6.59 -5.92
N ALA A 236 3.36 -5.60 -6.25
CA ALA A 236 3.76 -4.55 -5.31
C ALA A 236 2.58 -3.63 -4.97
N ASN A 237 1.77 -3.25 -5.96
CA ASN A 237 0.54 -2.49 -5.72
C ASN A 237 -0.47 -3.31 -4.92
N ARG A 238 -0.66 -4.60 -5.25
CA ARG A 238 -1.59 -5.48 -4.54
C ARG A 238 -1.21 -5.65 -3.07
N LEU A 239 0.08 -5.84 -2.77
CA LEU A 239 0.58 -5.91 -1.41
C LEU A 239 0.48 -4.55 -0.72
N ALA A 240 0.80 -3.46 -1.41
CA ALA A 240 0.65 -2.11 -0.86
C ALA A 240 -0.79 -1.77 -0.43
N VAL A 241 -1.81 -2.30 -1.13
CA VAL A 241 -3.21 -2.18 -0.66
C VAL A 241 -3.40 -2.81 0.72
N GLU A 242 -2.78 -3.95 0.99
CA GLU A 242 -2.88 -4.61 2.30
C GLU A 242 -2.16 -3.86 3.42
N ALA A 243 -1.31 -2.88 3.10
CA ALA A 243 -0.71 -2.00 4.09
C ALA A 243 -1.63 -0.84 4.51
N LEU A 244 -2.68 -0.50 3.74
CA LEU A 244 -3.59 0.60 4.06
C LEU A 244 -4.18 0.53 5.47
N PRO A 245 -4.64 -0.64 5.97
CA PRO A 245 -5.02 -0.83 7.37
C PRO A 245 -4.05 -0.32 8.43
N LEU A 246 -2.74 -0.24 8.14
CA LEU A 246 -1.73 0.29 9.06
C LEU A 246 -1.73 1.82 9.13
N TYR A 247 -2.52 2.47 8.26
CA TYR A 247 -2.67 3.92 8.17
C TYR A 247 -4.13 4.34 8.26
N PRO A 248 -4.79 4.14 9.41
CA PRO A 248 -6.17 4.55 9.57
C PRO A 248 -6.34 6.06 9.37
N ALA A 249 -7.50 6.44 8.85
CA ALA A 249 -7.97 7.80 8.70
C ALA A 249 -9.01 8.11 9.79
N PHE A 250 -8.70 9.04 10.69
CA PHE A 250 -9.55 9.35 11.83
C PHE A 250 -9.73 10.88 12.01
N PRO A 251 -10.87 11.32 12.55
CA PRO A 251 -11.12 12.72 12.84
C PRO A 251 -10.04 13.32 13.76
N ALA A 252 -9.39 14.39 13.31
CA ALA A 252 -8.43 15.17 14.09
C ALA A 252 -8.84 16.65 14.07
N SER A 253 -9.45 17.09 15.17
CA SER A 253 -10.06 18.42 15.29
C SER A 253 -11.15 18.66 14.23
N ASN A 254 -10.88 19.45 13.20
CA ASN A 254 -11.85 19.86 12.18
C ASN A 254 -11.56 19.27 10.77
N ARG A 255 -10.67 18.27 10.69
CA ARG A 255 -10.27 17.60 9.45
C ARG A 255 -10.01 16.13 9.68
N LEU A 256 -10.13 15.33 8.62
CA LEU A 256 -9.63 13.97 8.64
C LEU A 256 -8.09 13.97 8.63
N ALA A 257 -7.48 13.15 9.49
CA ALA A 257 -6.05 12.88 9.48
C ALA A 257 -5.83 11.41 9.14
N THR A 258 -4.86 11.14 8.27
CA THR A 258 -4.37 9.79 7.98
C THR A 258 -3.03 9.61 8.69
N THR A 259 -2.84 8.51 9.40
CA THR A 259 -1.57 8.20 10.06
C THR A 259 -0.39 8.35 9.09
N GLY A 260 0.73 8.89 9.58
CA GLY A 260 1.92 9.13 8.77
C GLY A 260 1.86 10.40 7.90
N PHE A 261 0.71 11.08 7.78
CA PHE A 261 0.59 12.30 6.99
C PHE A 261 0.52 13.57 7.85
N LYS A 262 1.25 14.61 7.42
CA LYS A 262 1.16 15.96 7.97
C LYS A 262 1.12 17.01 6.86
N GLY A 263 0.61 18.18 7.20
CA GLY A 263 0.55 19.35 6.33
C GLY A 263 -0.83 19.63 5.76
N GLY A 264 -0.91 20.59 4.86
CA GLY A 264 -2.14 21.19 4.37
C GLY A 264 -1.97 21.87 3.01
N ARG A 265 -2.95 22.67 2.62
CA ARG A 265 -2.99 23.28 1.27
C ARG A 265 -1.87 24.31 1.03
N ARG A 266 -1.40 25.02 2.08
CA ARG A 266 -0.32 26.01 1.97
C ARG A 266 1.07 25.38 2.10
N ASP A 267 1.25 24.52 3.09
CA ASP A 267 2.58 24.01 3.46
C ASP A 267 2.95 22.74 2.69
N GLY A 268 2.08 22.26 1.80
CA GLY A 268 2.21 20.95 1.17
C GLY A 268 1.74 19.83 2.10
N LYS A 269 1.51 18.66 1.52
CA LYS A 269 1.11 17.45 2.25
C LYS A 269 2.24 16.44 2.14
N PHE A 270 2.73 15.94 3.26
CA PHE A 270 3.85 15.00 3.33
C PHE A 270 3.44 13.72 4.03
N TRP A 271 4.00 12.62 3.55
CA TRP A 271 3.98 11.32 4.21
C TRP A 271 5.37 11.04 4.76
N THR A 272 5.47 10.66 6.04
CA THR A 272 6.74 10.34 6.71
C THR A 272 6.65 8.94 7.33
N TRP A 273 7.67 8.11 7.10
CA TRP A 273 7.76 6.76 7.63
C TRP A 273 9.17 6.40 8.13
N PRO A 274 9.30 5.54 9.16
CA PRO A 274 10.58 5.12 9.69
C PRO A 274 11.11 3.83 9.05
N MET A 275 12.42 3.63 9.14
CA MET A 275 13.09 2.32 9.09
C MET A 275 13.47 1.92 10.51
N TRP A 276 13.39 0.64 10.80
CA TRP A 276 13.73 0.07 12.10
C TRP A 276 14.57 -1.19 11.94
N ASP A 277 15.43 -1.49 12.90
CA ASP A 277 16.41 -2.59 12.82
C ASP A 277 16.02 -3.83 13.64
N ALA A 278 14.99 -3.74 14.49
CA ALA A 278 14.46 -4.85 15.27
C ALA A 278 13.37 -5.64 14.51
N PHE A 279 13.23 -6.95 14.78
CA PHE A 279 12.12 -7.72 14.22
C PHE A 279 10.80 -7.34 14.92
N LEU A 280 9.91 -6.65 14.19
CA LEU A 280 8.61 -6.21 14.68
C LEU A 280 7.48 -7.00 14.01
N ASN A 281 6.46 -7.37 14.79
CA ASN A 281 5.20 -7.90 14.27
C ASN A 281 4.29 -6.76 13.82
N VAL A 282 3.14 -7.09 13.21
CA VAL A 282 2.18 -6.10 12.70
C VAL A 282 1.75 -5.08 13.76
N GLU A 283 1.48 -5.52 15.00
CA GLU A 283 1.03 -4.64 16.08
C GLU A 283 2.11 -3.64 16.55
N ALA A 284 3.35 -4.10 16.66
CA ALA A 284 4.48 -3.23 16.96
C ALA A 284 4.72 -2.23 15.81
N VAL A 285 4.59 -2.67 14.56
CA VAL A 285 4.68 -1.79 13.38
C VAL A 285 3.59 -0.71 13.41
N ARG A 286 2.34 -1.05 13.71
CA ARG A 286 1.25 -0.05 13.87
C ARG A 286 1.62 1.04 14.87
N SER A 287 2.20 0.65 16.00
CA SER A 287 2.62 1.57 17.05
C SER A 287 3.76 2.49 16.58
N VAL A 288 4.78 1.93 15.91
CA VAL A 288 5.93 2.69 15.39
C VAL A 288 5.50 3.69 14.32
N LEU A 289 4.60 3.30 13.41
CA LEU A 289 4.07 4.19 12.36
C LEU A 289 3.23 5.36 12.90
N ALA A 290 2.64 5.20 14.08
CA ALA A 290 1.79 6.20 14.72
C ALA A 290 2.54 7.21 15.62
N ILE A 291 3.87 7.06 15.76
CA ILE A 291 4.69 7.95 16.59
C ILE A 291 4.60 9.39 16.07
N SER A 292 4.18 10.32 16.93
CA SER A 292 3.94 11.72 16.57
C SER A 292 5.21 12.47 16.20
N GLU A 293 6.34 12.10 16.82
CA GLU A 293 7.66 12.71 16.67
C GLU A 293 8.22 12.50 15.26
N LEU A 294 7.79 11.44 14.55
CA LEU A 294 8.10 11.25 13.12
C LEU A 294 7.55 12.38 12.25
N GLN A 295 6.46 13.01 12.69
CA GLN A 295 5.78 14.07 11.96
C GLN A 295 6.30 15.47 12.32
N ALA A 296 7.31 15.60 13.19
CA ALA A 296 7.98 16.88 13.38
C ALA A 296 8.63 17.35 12.08
N ASP A 297 8.73 18.66 11.87
CA ASP A 297 9.31 19.19 10.62
C ASP A 297 10.77 18.73 10.46
N GLN A 298 11.48 18.64 11.59
CA GLN A 298 12.74 17.91 11.75
C GLN A 298 12.55 16.90 12.88
N PRO A 299 12.42 15.59 12.59
CA PRO A 299 12.30 14.55 13.60
C PRO A 299 13.55 14.46 14.49
N ASP A 300 13.36 14.44 15.81
CA ASP A 300 14.47 14.33 16.75
C ASP A 300 14.97 12.89 16.83
N ARG A 301 16.15 12.64 16.24
CA ARG A 301 16.79 11.32 16.23
C ARG A 301 17.15 10.83 17.63
N ALA A 302 17.43 11.71 18.59
CA ALA A 302 17.74 11.31 19.95
C ALA A 302 16.52 10.72 20.68
N VAL A 303 15.31 11.14 20.31
CA VAL A 303 14.04 10.59 20.83
C VAL A 303 13.66 9.28 20.12
N LEU A 304 13.95 9.18 18.83
CA LEU A 304 13.50 8.06 17.98
C LEU A 304 14.46 6.87 17.96
N ALA A 305 15.78 7.10 18.02
CA ALA A 305 16.77 6.02 18.00
C ALA A 305 16.62 5.01 19.15
N PRO A 306 16.34 5.41 20.42
CA PRO A 306 16.07 4.46 21.49
C PRO A 306 14.80 3.60 21.28
N ARG A 307 13.92 4.01 20.35
CA ARG A 307 12.73 3.25 19.93
C ARG A 307 13.01 2.32 18.74
N GLY A 308 14.28 2.15 18.36
CA GLY A 308 14.73 1.30 17.25
C GLY A 308 14.56 1.91 15.86
N VAL A 309 14.25 3.21 15.76
CA VAL A 309 14.16 3.91 14.46
C VAL A 309 15.57 4.32 14.03
N VAL A 310 16.02 3.80 12.89
CA VAL A 310 17.38 4.00 12.37
C VAL A 310 17.45 4.98 11.20
N GLU A 311 16.36 5.13 10.46
CA GLU A 311 16.24 6.10 9.36
C GLU A 311 14.81 6.60 9.25
N ILE A 312 14.61 7.79 8.69
CA ILE A 312 13.28 8.39 8.51
C ILE A 312 13.23 8.95 7.10
N HIS A 313 12.19 8.56 6.39
CA HIS A 313 11.96 8.95 5.02
C HIS A 313 10.71 9.81 4.91
N ARG A 314 10.75 10.80 4.03
CA ARG A 314 9.62 11.68 3.75
C ARG A 314 9.42 11.87 2.26
N ALA A 315 8.17 11.80 1.82
CA ALA A 315 7.76 12.13 0.46
C ALA A 315 6.61 13.13 0.47
N GLN A 316 6.59 14.05 -0.51
CA GLN A 316 5.48 14.97 -0.69
C GLN A 316 4.42 14.33 -1.56
N LYS A 317 3.15 14.47 -1.16
CA LYS A 317 1.99 14.19 -2.01
C LYS A 317 1.69 15.42 -2.85
N ILE A 318 1.82 15.29 -4.16
CA ILE A 318 1.63 16.38 -5.12
C ILE A 318 0.47 16.08 -6.08
N GLY A 319 -0.20 17.13 -6.56
CA GLY A 319 -1.18 17.04 -7.64
C GLY A 319 -0.50 17.21 -9.00
N VAL A 320 -0.76 16.29 -9.92
CA VAL A 320 -0.26 16.31 -11.31
C VAL A 320 -1.44 16.12 -12.26
N GLY A 321 -1.99 17.24 -12.75
CA GLY A 321 -3.23 17.24 -13.51
C GLY A 321 -4.40 16.73 -12.68
N ASN A 322 -5.08 15.69 -13.16
CA ASN A 322 -6.24 15.06 -12.49
C ASN A 322 -5.85 13.98 -11.47
N TYR A 323 -4.55 13.78 -11.23
CA TYR A 323 -4.03 12.70 -10.39
C TYR A 323 -3.16 13.24 -9.28
N LYS A 324 -2.87 12.40 -8.28
CA LYS A 324 -1.82 12.66 -7.29
C LYS A 324 -0.68 11.65 -7.49
N ASN A 325 0.53 12.03 -7.11
CA ASN A 325 1.71 11.16 -7.02
C ASN A 325 2.53 11.52 -5.78
N PHE A 326 3.43 10.64 -5.37
CA PHE A 326 4.50 10.99 -4.45
C PHE A 326 5.69 11.58 -5.21
N THR A 327 6.39 12.53 -4.59
CA THR A 327 7.73 12.92 -5.03
C THR A 327 8.76 11.84 -4.71
N PRO A 328 9.96 11.86 -5.32
CA PRO A 328 11.09 11.12 -4.79
C PRO A 328 11.28 11.41 -3.29
N VAL A 329 11.70 10.37 -2.58
CA VAL A 329 11.88 10.41 -1.13
C VAL A 329 13.08 11.28 -0.74
N GLN A 330 13.03 11.84 0.46
CA GLN A 330 14.17 12.46 1.13
C GLN A 330 14.34 11.89 2.54
N PRO A 331 15.56 11.58 2.99
CA PRO A 331 15.83 11.34 4.40
C PRO A 331 15.63 12.63 5.20
N VAL A 332 15.09 12.55 6.42
CA VAL A 332 14.77 13.72 7.27
C VAL A 332 15.26 13.62 8.70
#